data_AF-A0A2V9TDZ7-F1
#
_entry.id   AF-A0A2V9TDZ7-F1
#
_cell.length_a   1.000
_cell.length_b   1.000
_cell.length_c   1.000
_cell.angle_alpha   90.00
_cell.angle_beta   90.00
_cell.angle_gamma   90.00
#
_symmetry.space_group_name_H-M   'P 1'
#
loop_
_entity.id
_entity.type
_entity.pdbx_description
1 polymer ?
#
loop_
_entity_poly.entity_id
_entity_poly.type
_entity_poly.pdbx_seq_one_letter_code
_entity_poly.pdbx_strand_id
1 'polypeptide(L)'
;MIACSLILITIDCLRADHVGFLGYGRPTTPFLDALATESFVFSNAIAAGAPTYYSFPAIMASRPPLALGREVIGVAPGETTLASTLKEAGYATAAFLAGNPYLS
;
A
#
# COMPACT_ATOMS: atom_id res chain seq x y z
N MET A 1 -11.86 25.47 -3.96
CA MET A 1 -11.03 24.35 -4.44
C MET A 1 -11.79 23.07 -4.17
N ILE A 2 -11.90 22.15 -5.13
CA ILE A 2 -12.43 20.82 -4.85
C ILE A 2 -11.37 20.13 -3.98
N ALA A 3 -11.69 19.87 -2.72
CA ALA A 3 -10.82 19.10 -1.85
C ALA A 3 -10.88 17.64 -2.30
N CYS A 4 -9.78 17.11 -2.82
CA CYS A 4 -9.66 15.69 -3.15
C CYS A 4 -9.33 14.92 -1.87
N SER A 5 -10.03 13.84 -1.59
CA SER A 5 -9.65 12.90 -0.53
C SER A 5 -8.83 11.77 -1.12
N LEU A 6 -7.79 11.36 -0.39
CA LEU A 6 -6.88 10.29 -0.80
C LEU A 6 -7.10 9.10 0.13
N ILE A 7 -7.25 7.90 -0.45
CA ILE A 7 -7.37 6.65 0.31
C ILE A 7 -6.36 5.66 -0.28
N LEU A 8 -5.41 5.22 0.56
CA LEU A 8 -4.50 4.12 0.24
C LEU A 8 -5.06 2.82 0.85
N ILE A 9 -5.47 1.89 -0.01
CA ILE A 9 -6.00 0.59 0.39
C ILE A 9 -4.96 -0.49 0.08
N THR A 10 -4.62 -1.30 1.07
CA THR A 10 -3.74 -2.46 0.94
C THR A 10 -4.48 -3.71 1.41
N ILE A 11 -4.27 -4.84 0.74
CA ILE A 11 -4.86 -6.13 1.13
C ILE A 11 -3.71 -7.09 1.42
N ASP A 12 -3.70 -7.64 2.63
CA ASP A 12 -2.63 -8.55 3.07
C ASP A 12 -2.70 -9.88 2.31
N CYS A 13 -1.54 -10.38 1.88
CA CYS A 13 -1.40 -11.63 1.15
C CYS A 13 -2.26 -11.79 -0.12
N LEU A 14 -2.71 -10.69 -0.75
CA LEU A 14 -3.45 -10.77 -2.02
C LEU A 14 -2.52 -11.11 -3.19
N ARG A 15 -2.79 -12.22 -3.87
CA ARG A 15 -2.08 -12.59 -5.10
C ARG A 15 -2.71 -11.96 -6.32
N ALA A 16 -1.88 -11.45 -7.23
CA ALA A 16 -2.31 -10.85 -8.49
C ALA A 16 -3.04 -11.85 -9.41
N ASP A 17 -2.69 -13.15 -9.39
CA ASP A 17 -3.35 -14.17 -10.21
C ASP A 17 -4.66 -14.72 -9.60
N HIS A 18 -5.13 -14.13 -8.50
CA HIS A 18 -6.37 -14.52 -7.80
C HIS A 18 -7.43 -13.40 -7.78
N VAL A 19 -7.29 -12.39 -8.66
CA VAL A 19 -8.26 -11.31 -8.86
C VAL A 19 -8.84 -11.36 -10.28
N GLY A 20 -10.15 -11.10 -10.41
CA GLY A 20 -10.88 -11.28 -11.66
C GLY A 20 -10.41 -10.34 -12.77
N PHE A 21 -10.14 -9.07 -12.46
CA PHE A 21 -9.60 -8.10 -13.43
C PHE A 21 -8.19 -8.44 -13.98
N LEU A 22 -7.50 -9.42 -13.39
CA LEU A 22 -6.24 -9.98 -13.91
C LEU A 22 -6.41 -11.41 -14.46
N GLY A 23 -7.65 -11.85 -14.69
CA GLY A 23 -7.96 -13.10 -15.39
C GLY A 23 -8.29 -14.30 -14.49
N TYR A 24 -8.50 -14.10 -13.19
CA TYR A 24 -8.92 -15.20 -12.31
C TYR A 24 -10.37 -15.60 -12.56
N GLY A 25 -10.63 -16.89 -12.79
CA GLY A 25 -11.94 -17.38 -13.24
C GLY A 25 -13.02 -17.50 -12.15
N ARG A 26 -12.69 -17.33 -10.87
CA ARG A 26 -13.67 -17.38 -9.77
C ARG A 26 -14.05 -15.95 -9.35
N PRO A 27 -15.31 -15.68 -8.95
CA PRO A 27 -15.77 -14.35 -8.57
C PRO A 27 -15.33 -13.99 -7.14
N THR A 28 -14.03 -13.94 -6.87
CA THR A 28 -13.46 -13.60 -5.57
C THR A 28 -13.36 -12.09 -5.32
N THR A 29 -13.37 -11.28 -6.38
CA THR A 29 -13.15 -9.82 -6.30
C THR A 29 -14.15 -8.98 -7.11
N PRO A 30 -15.46 -9.28 -7.12
CA PRO A 30 -16.41 -8.63 -8.05
C PRO A 30 -16.45 -7.10 -7.95
N PHE A 31 -16.25 -6.54 -6.75
CA PHE A 31 -16.16 -5.09 -6.57
C PHE A 31 -14.87 -4.50 -7.19
N LEU A 32 -13.72 -5.14 -6.97
CA LEU A 32 -12.45 -4.67 -7.58
C LEU A 32 -12.49 -4.84 -9.10
N ASP A 33 -13.17 -5.88 -9.59
CA ASP A 33 -13.33 -6.12 -11.01
C ASP A 33 -14.14 -5.01 -11.69
N ALA A 34 -15.22 -4.54 -11.03
CA ALA A 34 -15.99 -3.39 -11.50
C ALA A 34 -15.17 -2.08 -11.43
N LEU A 35 -14.50 -1.83 -10.31
CA LEU A 35 -13.67 -0.63 -10.12
C LEU A 35 -12.53 -0.54 -11.16
N ALA A 36 -11.95 -1.68 -11.53
CA ALA A 36 -10.89 -1.74 -12.54
C ALA A 36 -11.34 -1.22 -13.92
N THR A 37 -12.64 -1.31 -14.26
CA THR A 37 -13.17 -0.84 -15.56
C THR A 37 -13.16 0.68 -15.71
N GLU A 38 -13.13 1.41 -14.60
CA GLU A 38 -13.10 2.88 -14.54
C GLU A 38 -11.78 3.42 -13.95
N SER A 39 -10.77 2.56 -13.80
CA SER A 39 -9.48 2.88 -13.17
C SER A 39 -8.30 2.65 -14.10
N PHE A 40 -7.16 3.24 -13.75
CA PHE A 40 -5.87 2.83 -14.31
C PHE A 40 -5.36 1.59 -13.59
N VAL A 41 -5.10 0.51 -14.32
CA VAL A 41 -4.61 -0.77 -13.78
C VAL A 41 -3.16 -0.99 -14.18
N PHE A 42 -2.32 -1.25 -13.18
CA PHE A 42 -0.91 -1.60 -13.38
C PHE A 42 -0.71 -3.10 -13.20
N SER A 43 -0.57 -3.85 -14.29
CA SER A 43 -0.33 -5.31 -14.25
C SER A 43 1.09 -5.70 -13.82
N ASN A 44 2.02 -4.74 -13.83
CA ASN A 44 3.43 -4.92 -13.47
C ASN A 44 3.80 -4.03 -12.27
N ALA A 45 3.16 -4.28 -11.13
CA ALA A 45 3.47 -3.63 -9.85
C ALA A 45 4.17 -4.63 -8.92
N ILE A 46 5.48 -4.43 -8.68
CA ILE A 46 6.31 -5.36 -7.91
C ILE A 46 6.58 -4.78 -6.52
N ALA A 47 6.27 -5.57 -5.48
CA ALA A 47 6.57 -5.19 -4.11
C ALA A 47 8.09 -5.12 -3.90
N ALA A 48 8.56 -4.10 -3.19
CA ALA A 48 9.98 -3.92 -2.92
C ALA A 48 10.56 -5.05 -2.05
N GLY A 49 9.73 -5.68 -1.21
CA GLY A 49 10.04 -6.89 -0.46
C GLY A 49 8.76 -7.66 -0.14
N ALA A 50 8.83 -9.00 -0.12
CA ALA A 50 7.64 -9.85 0.07
C ALA A 50 7.01 -9.79 1.49
N PRO A 51 7.79 -9.80 2.59
CA PRO A 51 7.23 -9.68 3.95
C PRO A 51 6.62 -8.30 4.21
N THR A 52 5.54 -8.25 4.99
CA THR A 52 4.85 -7.00 5.37
C THR A 52 5.81 -5.95 5.93
N TYR A 53 6.71 -6.37 6.82
CA TYR A 53 7.67 -5.50 7.49
C TYR A 53 8.81 -4.98 6.59
N TYR A 54 8.89 -5.47 5.35
CA TYR A 54 9.75 -4.92 4.29
C TYR A 54 8.96 -4.13 3.24
N SER A 55 7.76 -4.60 2.89
CA SER A 55 6.89 -3.95 1.90
C SER A 55 6.35 -2.61 2.38
N PHE A 56 5.80 -2.55 3.60
CA PHE A 56 5.13 -1.34 4.09
C PHE A 56 6.07 -0.16 4.32
N PRO A 57 7.25 -0.32 4.94
CA PRO A 57 8.20 0.79 5.03
C PRO A 57 8.63 1.30 3.66
N ALA A 58 8.76 0.42 2.66
CA ALA A 58 9.07 0.84 1.30
C ALA A 58 7.94 1.65 0.65
N ILE A 59 6.68 1.26 0.87
CA ILE A 59 5.49 2.03 0.44
C ILE A 59 5.44 3.39 1.15
N MET A 60 5.62 3.40 2.47
CA MET A 60 5.42 4.60 3.27
C MET A 60 6.57 5.60 3.13
N ALA A 61 7.82 5.14 3.09
CA ALA A 61 9.01 6.00 3.07
C ALA A 61 9.68 6.09 1.68
N SER A 62 9.08 5.49 0.64
CA SER A 62 9.59 5.53 -0.74
C SER A 62 11.07 5.15 -0.86
N ARG A 63 11.46 4.03 -0.26
CA ARG A 63 12.87 3.56 -0.25
C ARG A 63 12.98 2.03 -0.37
N PRO A 64 14.17 1.50 -0.73
CA PRO A 64 14.42 0.07 -0.70
C PRO A 64 14.25 -0.53 0.71
N PRO A 65 13.81 -1.80 0.85
CA PRO A 65 13.51 -2.38 2.15
C PRO A 65 14.70 -2.41 3.11
N LEU A 66 15.92 -2.56 2.58
CA LEU A 66 17.15 -2.69 3.38
C LEU A 66 17.98 -1.40 3.42
N ALA A 67 17.41 -0.24 3.07
CA ALA A 67 18.17 1.01 3.05
C ALA A 67 18.70 1.42 4.45
N LEU A 68 18.09 0.91 5.52
CA LEU A 68 18.49 1.13 6.91
C LEU A 68 19.28 -0.05 7.51
N GLY A 69 19.70 -1.01 6.69
CA GLY A 69 20.31 -2.26 7.13
C GLY A 69 19.28 -3.31 7.55
N ARG A 70 19.77 -4.49 7.96
CA ARG A 70 18.92 -5.64 8.35
C ARG A 70 18.40 -5.57 9.79
N GLU A 71 19.01 -4.71 10.60
CA GLU A 71 18.72 -4.57 12.03
C GLU A 71 17.55 -3.61 12.27
N VAL A 72 17.27 -2.73 11.31
CA VAL A 72 16.19 -1.77 11.38
C VAL A 72 15.02 -2.26 10.54
N ILE A 73 14.00 -2.74 11.22
CA ILE A 73 12.71 -3.11 10.64
C ILE A 73 11.74 -1.95 10.86
N GLY A 74 10.95 -1.60 9.84
CA GLY A 74 9.97 -0.53 9.92
C GLY A 74 10.48 0.80 9.36
N VAL A 75 9.84 1.88 9.78
CA VAL A 75 10.18 3.28 9.45
C VAL A 75 11.02 3.86 10.58
N ALA A 76 12.14 4.51 10.26
CA ALA A 76 13.00 5.10 11.28
C ALA A 76 12.37 6.36 11.92
N PRO A 77 12.73 6.70 13.17
CA PRO A 77 12.33 7.97 13.77
C PRO A 77 12.74 9.16 12.88
N GLY A 78 11.78 10.03 12.56
CA GLY A 78 12.02 11.23 11.74
C GLY A 78 12.13 10.97 10.22
N GLU A 79 11.97 9.74 9.76
CA GLU A 79 11.94 9.41 8.33
C GLU A 79 10.68 10.02 7.67
N THR A 80 10.86 10.67 6.52
CA THR A 80 9.75 11.22 5.73
C THR A 80 8.88 10.08 5.22
N THR A 81 7.57 10.17 5.46
CA THR A 81 6.60 9.20 4.98
C THR A 81 5.56 9.86 4.08
N LEU A 82 4.79 9.05 3.35
CA LEU A 82 3.59 9.48 2.63
C LEU A 82 2.65 10.26 3.57
N ALA A 83 2.45 9.78 4.80
CA ALA A 83 1.61 10.43 5.78
C ALA A 83 2.17 11.79 6.23
N SER A 84 3.46 11.89 6.55
CA SER A 84 4.07 13.18 6.94
C SER A 84 4.05 14.18 5.77
N THR A 85 4.34 13.72 4.56
CA THR A 85 4.31 14.53 3.34
C THR A 85 2.91 15.10 3.08
N LEU A 86 1.86 14.27 3.19
CA LEU A 86 0.48 14.72 3.02
C LEU A 86 0.06 15.69 4.14
N LYS A 87 0.49 15.44 5.38
CA LYS A 87 0.23 16.33 6.50
C LYS A 87 0.86 17.71 6.31
N GLU A 88 2.11 17.77 5.84
CA GLU A 88 2.80 19.02 5.49
C GLU A 88 2.08 19.77 4.36
N ALA A 89 1.46 19.05 3.42
CA ALA A 89 0.62 19.61 2.37
C ALA A 89 -0.79 20.03 2.83
N GLY A 90 -1.11 19.92 4.13
CA GLY A 90 -2.38 20.36 4.71
C GLY A 90 -3.49 19.31 4.74
N TYR A 91 -3.20 18.05 4.46
CA TYR A 91 -4.17 16.96 4.59
C TYR A 91 -4.28 16.48 6.03
N ALA A 92 -5.51 16.18 6.46
CA ALA A 92 -5.72 15.34 7.64
C ALA A 92 -5.36 13.88 7.27
N THR A 93 -4.55 13.23 8.10
CA THR A 93 -4.08 11.86 7.87
C THR A 93 -4.54 10.93 8.99
N ALA A 94 -5.04 9.75 8.64
CA ALA A 94 -5.41 8.70 9.58
C ALA A 94 -5.06 7.33 8.99
N ALA A 95 -4.88 6.33 9.85
CA ALA A 95 -4.66 4.94 9.46
C ALA A 95 -5.64 4.04 10.20
N PHE A 96 -6.16 3.03 9.50
CA PHE A 96 -7.04 2.00 10.05
C PHE A 96 -6.47 0.64 9.65
N LEU A 97 -6.25 -0.22 10.64
CA LEU A 97 -5.49 -1.44 10.47
C LEU A 97 -6.34 -2.65 10.86
N ALA A 98 -6.26 -3.72 10.06
CA ALA A 98 -6.98 -4.97 10.31
C ALA A 98 -6.23 -5.90 11.30
N GLY A 99 -5.51 -5.33 12.29
CA GLY A 99 -4.81 -6.09 13.32
C GLY A 99 -3.54 -6.82 12.87
N ASN A 100 -2.92 -6.41 11.76
CA ASN A 100 -1.61 -6.95 11.37
C ASN A 100 -0.53 -6.49 12.37
N PRO A 101 0.21 -7.41 13.03
CA PRO A 101 1.15 -7.09 14.10
C PRO A 101 2.42 -6.33 13.62
N TYR A 102 2.67 -6.28 12.32
CA TYR A 102 3.76 -5.49 11.74
C TYR A 102 3.35 -4.05 11.41
N LEU A 103 2.06 -3.73 11.52
CA LEU A 103 1.50 -2.41 11.23
C LEU A 103 0.90 -1.73 12.47
N SER A 104 0.65 -2.50 13.54
CA SER A 104 0.04 -2.06 14.81
C SER A 104 0.98 -1.28 15.71
#